data_AF-K9YFH6-F1
#
_entry.id   AF-K9YFH6-F1
#
_cell.length_a   1.000
_cell.length_b   1.000
_cell.length_c   1.000
_cell.angle_alpha   90.00
_cell.angle_beta   90.00
_cell.angle_gamma   90.00
#
_symmetry.space_group_name_H-M   'P 1'
#
loop_
_entity.id
_entity.type
_entity.pdbx_description
1 polymer ?
#
loop_
_entity_poly.entity_id
_entity_poly.type
_entity_poly.pdbx_seq_one_letter_code
_entity_poly.pdbx_strand_id
1 'polypeptide(L)'
;MSQNKTGDIKSLANSISAVTSPFRNYLNDLYEKYRSFNEGKVADYIPELAIANPESFGICVLTTQGQRFEVGDCNELFTIQSISKAFIYGLALEDYGREYVNSKIGVEPTGEAFNSIVLDEETNRPYNPMVNAGAIATTDLVKGKDGTERLKRVLEMFKRYTGRDHDIDVAVFLSEKSTGHRNRAMAYLMLNFGMVSEKIDETLDLYFQQCSIQVNARDLAMLSATLANGGVNPITGQRALDEHYVQDVISVMLTCGMYDGSGEWAYRVGMPAKSGVGGGIAAIAPDKMGIGTFSPPLDSKGNSFRGVKVCQELSDDFGLHPFNVASPKQDLQEWINGSDDVDGWQ
;
A
#
# COMPACT_ATOMS: atom_id res chain seq x y z
N MET A 1 -13.04 4.39 31.97
CA MET A 1 -11.65 4.71 32.36
C MET A 1 -10.77 3.48 32.65
N SER A 2 -11.25 2.23 32.50
CA SER A 2 -10.43 1.03 32.73
C SER A 2 -9.74 0.46 31.47
N GLN A 3 -10.34 0.60 30.28
CA GLN A 3 -9.81 0.01 29.03
C GLN A 3 -8.54 0.69 28.48
N ASN A 4 -8.25 1.94 28.83
CA ASN A 4 -7.07 2.66 28.30
C ASN A 4 -5.75 2.23 28.97
N LYS A 5 -5.75 1.72 30.20
CA LYS A 5 -4.50 1.35 30.90
C LYS A 5 -3.95 -0.01 30.45
N THR A 6 -4.82 -0.96 30.11
CA THR A 6 -4.42 -2.29 29.63
C THR A 6 -3.91 -2.27 28.19
N GLY A 7 -4.48 -1.41 27.33
CA GLY A 7 -3.97 -1.19 25.97
C GLY A 7 -2.54 -0.62 25.95
N ASP A 8 -2.25 0.32 26.86
CA ASP A 8 -0.94 0.97 26.97
C ASP A 8 0.17 0.00 27.42
N ILE A 9 -0.15 -0.88 28.39
CA ILE A 9 0.79 -1.91 28.88
C ILE A 9 1.06 -2.97 27.81
N LYS A 10 0.03 -3.41 27.07
CA LYS A 10 0.20 -4.39 25.98
C LYS A 10 1.01 -3.80 24.82
N SER A 11 0.76 -2.55 24.45
CA SER A 11 1.54 -1.82 23.45
C SER A 11 3.02 -1.69 23.84
N LEU A 12 3.28 -1.36 25.11
CA LEU A 12 4.64 -1.27 25.64
C LEU A 12 5.34 -2.64 25.63
N ALA A 13 4.65 -3.71 26.07
CA ALA A 13 5.19 -5.06 26.05
C ALA A 13 5.52 -5.55 24.63
N ASN A 14 4.62 -5.31 23.67
CA ASN A 14 4.86 -5.61 22.25
C ASN A 14 6.07 -4.84 21.69
N SER A 15 6.22 -3.57 22.07
CA SER A 15 7.35 -2.75 21.64
C SER A 15 8.68 -3.26 22.21
N ILE A 16 8.70 -3.68 23.48
CA ILE A 16 9.89 -4.25 24.12
C ILE A 16 10.27 -5.59 23.47
N SER A 17 9.30 -6.49 23.29
CA SER A 17 9.50 -7.78 22.62
C SER A 17 10.05 -7.60 21.21
N ALA A 18 9.53 -6.64 20.45
CA ALA A 18 9.99 -6.38 19.08
C ALA A 18 11.43 -5.86 19.00
N VAL A 19 11.93 -5.18 20.05
CA VAL A 19 13.31 -4.68 20.10
C VAL A 19 14.30 -5.82 20.33
N THR A 20 13.94 -6.82 21.15
CA THR A 20 14.82 -7.95 21.50
C THR A 20 14.68 -9.16 20.58
N SER A 21 13.67 -9.14 19.71
CA SER A 21 13.35 -10.22 18.78
C SER A 21 14.46 -10.45 17.73
N PRO A 22 14.83 -11.70 17.44
CA PRO A 22 15.79 -12.01 16.37
C PRO A 22 15.28 -11.59 14.99
N PHE A 23 13.96 -11.45 14.78
CA PHE A 23 13.38 -10.94 13.53
C PHE A 23 13.88 -9.53 13.18
N ARG A 24 14.13 -8.68 14.17
CA ARG A 24 14.72 -7.36 13.92
C ARG A 24 16.12 -7.47 13.31
N ASN A 25 16.93 -8.41 13.80
CA ASN A 25 18.28 -8.65 13.27
C ASN A 25 18.21 -9.17 11.83
N TYR A 26 17.28 -10.08 11.53
CA TYR A 26 17.03 -10.51 10.16
C TYR A 26 16.69 -9.34 9.22
N LEU A 27 15.78 -8.44 9.63
CA LEU A 27 15.48 -7.25 8.84
C LEU A 27 16.70 -6.34 8.66
N ASN A 28 17.58 -6.28 9.68
CA ASN A 28 18.82 -5.54 9.59
C ASN A 28 19.81 -6.18 8.61
N ASP A 29 19.90 -7.50 8.58
CA ASP A 29 20.72 -8.22 7.60
C ASP A 29 20.20 -7.99 6.17
N LEU A 30 18.89 -7.99 5.96
CA LEU A 30 18.29 -7.62 4.67
C LEU A 30 18.59 -6.16 4.30
N TYR A 31 18.45 -5.24 5.26
CA TYR A 31 18.77 -3.83 5.06
C TYR A 31 20.23 -3.65 4.64
N GLU A 32 21.18 -4.23 5.37
CA GLU A 32 22.61 -4.15 5.07
C GLU A 32 22.98 -4.84 3.75
N LYS A 33 22.29 -5.94 3.42
CA LYS A 33 22.47 -6.64 2.14
C LYS A 33 22.08 -5.77 0.95
N TYR A 34 20.98 -5.01 1.04
CA TYR A 34 20.43 -4.27 -0.11
C TYR A 34 20.71 -2.77 -0.11
N ARG A 35 21.17 -2.16 0.99
CA ARG A 35 21.45 -0.71 1.07
C ARG A 35 22.46 -0.21 0.03
N SER A 36 23.38 -1.06 -0.42
CA SER A 36 24.43 -0.70 -1.39
C SER A 36 24.03 -0.91 -2.86
N PHE A 37 22.86 -1.49 -3.10
CA PHE A 37 22.33 -1.76 -4.43
C PHE A 37 21.74 -0.48 -4.99
N ASN A 38 22.28 0.04 -6.09
CA ASN A 38 21.91 1.32 -6.69
C ASN A 38 21.20 1.16 -8.04
N GLU A 39 20.60 -0.02 -8.28
CA GLU A 39 19.81 -0.30 -9.46
C GLU A 39 18.50 0.51 -9.49
N GLY A 40 18.15 0.96 -10.68
CA GLY A 40 16.95 1.75 -10.91
C GLY A 40 17.22 3.25 -10.99
N LYS A 41 16.15 4.03 -11.03
CA LYS A 41 16.20 5.50 -11.13
C LYS A 41 15.08 6.13 -10.31
N VAL A 42 15.38 7.25 -9.66
CA VAL A 42 14.37 8.09 -9.03
C VAL A 42 13.41 8.61 -10.09
N ALA A 43 12.11 8.65 -9.79
CA ALA A 43 11.12 9.23 -10.68
C ALA A 43 11.38 10.74 -10.88
N ASP A 44 11.43 11.18 -12.14
CA ASP A 44 11.88 12.53 -12.51
C ASP A 44 10.91 13.27 -13.45
N TYR A 45 9.72 12.71 -13.69
CA TYR A 45 8.73 13.32 -14.59
C TYR A 45 8.08 14.59 -14.00
N ILE A 46 8.17 14.77 -12.67
CA ILE A 46 7.93 16.06 -12.00
C ILE A 46 9.13 16.42 -11.11
N PRO A 47 9.46 17.72 -10.96
CA PRO A 47 10.63 18.16 -10.19
C PRO A 47 10.64 17.68 -8.74
N GLU A 48 9.47 17.63 -8.09
CA GLU A 48 9.33 17.30 -6.67
C GLU A 48 9.61 15.82 -6.35
N LEU A 49 9.54 14.92 -7.34
CA LEU A 49 9.97 13.53 -7.15
C LEU A 49 11.48 13.37 -7.37
N ALA A 50 12.06 14.17 -8.27
CA ALA A 50 13.48 14.11 -8.62
C ALA A 50 14.42 14.50 -7.46
N ILE A 51 13.90 15.19 -6.43
CA ILE A 51 14.67 15.59 -5.24
C ILE A 51 14.80 14.48 -4.20
N ALA A 52 14.08 13.36 -4.35
CA ALA A 52 14.14 12.26 -3.40
C ALA A 52 15.57 11.70 -3.30
N ASN A 53 16.03 11.45 -2.08
CA ASN A 53 17.37 10.92 -1.85
C ASN A 53 17.45 9.45 -2.33
N PRO A 54 18.25 9.12 -3.36
CA PRO A 54 18.33 7.75 -3.88
C PRO A 54 18.91 6.76 -2.86
N GLU A 55 19.65 7.24 -1.86
CA GLU A 55 20.24 6.40 -0.82
C GLU A 55 19.23 6.03 0.28
N SER A 56 18.09 6.72 0.38
CA SER A 56 17.10 6.44 1.42
C SER A 56 16.55 5.04 1.29
N PHE A 57 16.52 4.33 2.42
CA PHE A 57 16.03 2.97 2.47
C PHE A 57 15.44 2.65 3.84
N GLY A 58 14.15 2.34 3.90
CA GLY A 58 13.45 1.95 5.11
C GLY A 58 12.68 0.65 4.93
N ILE A 59 12.74 -0.21 5.95
CA ILE A 59 11.96 -1.46 6.03
C ILE A 59 11.19 -1.44 7.35
N CYS A 60 9.87 -1.49 7.27
CA CYS A 60 9.00 -1.63 8.43
C CYS A 60 8.09 -2.85 8.25
N VAL A 61 7.99 -3.67 9.30
CA VAL A 61 7.05 -4.79 9.39
C VAL A 61 6.19 -4.61 10.64
N LEU A 62 4.88 -4.81 10.50
CA LEU A 62 3.93 -4.73 11.61
C LEU A 62 3.05 -5.98 11.65
N THR A 63 3.06 -6.71 12.75
CA THR A 63 2.25 -7.92 12.92
C THR A 63 0.79 -7.59 13.20
N THR A 64 -0.11 -8.55 12.95
CA THR A 64 -1.53 -8.42 13.32
C THR A 64 -1.74 -8.32 14.85
N GLN A 65 -0.73 -8.70 15.64
CA GLN A 65 -0.70 -8.53 17.10
C GLN A 65 -0.18 -7.14 17.54
N GLY A 66 0.29 -6.31 16.60
CA GLY A 66 0.78 -4.96 16.87
C GLY A 66 2.26 -4.87 17.25
N GLN A 67 3.07 -5.89 16.99
CA GLN A 67 4.53 -5.80 17.13
C GLN A 67 5.11 -5.11 15.90
N ARG A 68 5.96 -4.10 16.10
CA ARG A 68 6.56 -3.29 15.03
C ARG A 68 8.06 -3.48 14.97
N PHE A 69 8.56 -3.85 13.81
CA PHE A 69 9.98 -4.03 13.52
C PHE A 69 10.40 -3.05 12.44
N GLU A 70 11.50 -2.33 12.66
CA GLU A 70 11.92 -1.26 11.77
C GLU A 70 13.44 -1.16 11.67
N VAL A 71 13.93 -0.93 10.45
CA VAL A 71 15.35 -0.70 10.15
C VAL A 71 15.48 0.33 9.02
N GLY A 72 16.45 1.24 9.14
CA GLY A 72 16.71 2.28 8.16
C GLY A 72 15.78 3.49 8.29
N ASP A 73 15.52 4.16 7.17
CA ASP A 73 14.84 5.47 7.06
C ASP A 73 13.31 5.36 7.15
N CYS A 74 12.79 4.61 8.11
CA CYS A 74 11.34 4.32 8.21
C CYS A 74 10.46 5.53 8.52
N ASN A 75 11.04 6.66 8.90
CA ASN A 75 10.34 7.91 9.21
C ASN A 75 10.36 8.93 8.08
N GLU A 76 11.14 8.69 7.03
CA GLU A 76 11.22 9.62 5.92
C GLU A 76 9.87 9.70 5.21
N LEU A 77 9.36 10.93 5.08
CA LEU A 77 8.08 11.19 4.43
C LEU A 77 8.28 11.25 2.92
N PHE A 78 7.37 10.62 2.21
CA PHE A 78 7.23 10.66 0.77
C PHE A 78 5.76 10.63 0.38
N THR A 79 5.42 11.02 -0.84
CA THR A 79 4.04 10.93 -1.32
C THR A 79 3.65 9.49 -1.63
N ILE A 80 2.48 9.05 -1.16
CA ILE A 80 1.97 7.68 -1.29
C ILE A 80 1.77 7.23 -2.75
N GLN A 81 1.51 8.18 -3.65
CA GLN A 81 1.32 7.94 -5.09
C GLN A 81 0.27 6.86 -5.35
N SER A 82 0.51 5.96 -6.32
CA SER A 82 -0.42 4.91 -6.71
C SER A 82 -0.74 3.88 -5.60
N ILE A 83 -0.05 3.93 -4.45
CA ILE A 83 -0.41 3.08 -3.30
C ILE A 83 -1.79 3.46 -2.76
N SER A 84 -2.19 4.74 -2.88
CA SER A 84 -3.50 5.23 -2.43
C SER A 84 -4.68 4.49 -3.08
N LYS A 85 -4.52 4.06 -4.34
CA LYS A 85 -5.59 3.46 -5.16
C LYS A 85 -6.27 2.27 -4.50
N ALA A 86 -5.50 1.40 -3.85
CA ALA A 86 -6.03 0.22 -3.18
C ALA A 86 -6.98 0.59 -2.02
N PHE A 87 -6.62 1.62 -1.25
CA PHE A 87 -7.40 2.06 -0.10
C PHE A 87 -8.65 2.83 -0.53
N ILE A 88 -8.54 3.63 -1.59
CA ILE A 88 -9.67 4.35 -2.18
C ILE A 88 -10.68 3.38 -2.82
N TYR A 89 -10.22 2.27 -3.37
CA TYR A 89 -11.08 1.16 -3.80
C TYR A 89 -11.86 0.56 -2.64
N GLY A 90 -11.19 0.27 -1.51
CA GLY A 90 -11.87 -0.14 -0.28
C GLY A 90 -12.95 0.85 0.18
N LEU A 91 -12.65 2.16 0.12
CA LEU A 91 -13.62 3.20 0.49
C LEU A 91 -14.83 3.25 -0.44
N ALA A 92 -14.62 3.10 -1.75
CA ALA A 92 -15.71 3.05 -2.73
C ALA A 92 -16.61 1.82 -2.51
N LEU A 93 -16.03 0.67 -2.14
CA LEU A 93 -16.78 -0.53 -1.75
C LEU A 93 -17.62 -0.29 -0.50
N GLU A 94 -17.09 0.35 0.55
CA GLU A 94 -17.89 0.71 1.73
C GLU A 94 -19.03 1.67 1.38
N ASP A 95 -18.79 2.60 0.46
CA ASP A 95 -19.77 3.62 0.10
C ASP A 95 -20.91 3.09 -0.77
N TYR A 96 -20.63 2.20 -1.73
CA TYR A 96 -21.61 1.82 -2.75
C TYR A 96 -21.86 0.31 -2.86
N GLY A 97 -21.06 -0.52 -2.19
CA GLY A 97 -21.13 -1.97 -2.28
C GLY A 97 -20.53 -2.54 -3.58
N ARG A 98 -20.21 -3.83 -3.54
CA ARG A 98 -19.49 -4.55 -4.60
C ARG A 98 -20.20 -4.48 -5.96
N GLU A 99 -21.52 -4.69 -6.01
CA GLU A 99 -22.27 -4.73 -7.26
C GLU A 99 -22.18 -3.39 -8.02
N TYR A 100 -22.39 -2.28 -7.32
CA TYR A 100 -22.34 -0.96 -7.94
C TYR A 100 -20.93 -0.61 -8.39
N VAL A 101 -19.92 -0.85 -7.53
CA VAL A 101 -18.51 -0.58 -7.90
C VAL A 101 -18.10 -1.41 -9.12
N ASN A 102 -18.48 -2.69 -9.17
CA ASN A 102 -18.16 -3.58 -10.31
C ASN A 102 -18.90 -3.18 -11.60
N SER A 103 -20.02 -2.47 -11.51
CA SER A 103 -20.68 -1.90 -12.68
C SER A 103 -19.88 -0.76 -13.33
N LYS A 104 -18.93 -0.17 -12.58
CA LYS A 104 -18.11 0.97 -13.00
C LYS A 104 -16.65 0.61 -13.26
N ILE A 105 -16.09 -0.33 -12.50
CA ILE A 105 -14.68 -0.73 -12.57
C ILE A 105 -14.61 -2.25 -12.59
N GLY A 106 -13.77 -2.84 -13.45
CA GLY A 106 -13.49 -4.27 -13.44
C GLY A 106 -12.56 -4.70 -12.31
N VAL A 107 -12.11 -5.95 -12.35
CA VAL A 107 -11.11 -6.51 -11.43
C VAL A 107 -9.99 -7.28 -12.13
N GLU A 108 -10.00 -7.30 -13.46
CA GLU A 108 -9.08 -8.10 -14.27
C GLU A 108 -7.79 -7.32 -14.55
N PRO A 109 -6.64 -8.02 -14.67
CA PRO A 109 -5.41 -7.39 -15.11
C PRO A 109 -5.55 -6.93 -16.57
N THR A 110 -4.91 -5.82 -16.92
CA THR A 110 -4.96 -5.24 -18.27
C THR A 110 -4.06 -5.96 -19.28
N GLY A 111 -2.94 -6.53 -18.83
CA GLY A 111 -1.83 -6.94 -19.71
C GLY A 111 -1.06 -5.76 -20.35
N GLU A 112 -1.67 -4.57 -20.38
CA GLU A 112 -1.12 -3.31 -20.86
C GLU A 112 -0.50 -2.46 -19.75
N ALA A 113 0.39 -1.54 -20.15
CA ALA A 113 1.02 -0.58 -19.25
C ALA A 113 -0.01 0.18 -18.41
N PHE A 114 0.29 0.43 -17.12
CA PHE A 114 -0.67 1.00 -16.16
C PHE A 114 -1.25 2.39 -16.52
N ASN A 115 -0.57 3.11 -17.40
CA ASN A 115 -1.00 4.41 -17.88
C ASN A 115 -1.86 4.30 -19.16
N SER A 116 -2.00 3.12 -19.76
CA SER A 116 -2.77 2.88 -20.98
C SER A 116 -4.19 3.46 -20.87
N ILE A 117 -4.66 4.06 -21.98
CA ILE A 117 -6.01 4.65 -22.08
C ILE A 117 -7.03 3.55 -22.43
N VAL A 118 -6.58 2.32 -22.64
CA VAL A 118 -7.43 1.19 -23.05
C VAL A 118 -8.43 0.85 -21.94
N LEU A 119 -9.70 0.79 -22.34
CA LEU A 119 -10.82 0.31 -21.54
C LEU A 119 -11.21 -1.07 -22.07
N ASP A 120 -11.90 -1.85 -21.24
CA ASP A 120 -12.44 -3.14 -21.64
C ASP A 120 -13.35 -2.99 -22.87
N GLU A 121 -13.03 -3.67 -23.97
CA GLU A 121 -13.71 -3.44 -25.26
C GLU A 121 -15.18 -3.84 -25.25
N GLU A 122 -15.56 -4.81 -24.40
CA GLU A 122 -16.93 -5.30 -24.31
C GLU A 122 -17.80 -4.39 -23.44
N THR A 123 -17.26 -3.94 -22.31
CA THR A 123 -18.01 -3.25 -21.26
C THR A 123 -17.68 -1.76 -21.14
N ASN A 124 -16.63 -1.28 -21.81
CA ASN A 124 -16.08 0.08 -21.73
C ASN A 124 -15.70 0.52 -20.31
N ARG A 125 -15.57 -0.43 -19.38
CA ARG A 125 -15.11 -0.17 -18.01
C ARG A 125 -13.58 -0.13 -17.97
N PRO A 126 -12.97 0.67 -17.09
CA PRO A 126 -11.58 0.45 -16.72
C PRO A 126 -11.40 -0.95 -16.13
N TYR A 127 -10.32 -1.63 -16.52
CA TYR A 127 -10.08 -3.04 -16.19
C TYR A 127 -10.01 -3.36 -14.70
N ASN A 128 -9.39 -2.49 -13.90
CA ASN A 128 -9.24 -2.68 -12.46
C ASN A 128 -8.94 -1.33 -11.75
N PRO A 129 -9.16 -1.22 -10.43
CA PRO A 129 -8.91 0.01 -9.68
C PRO A 129 -7.42 0.37 -9.51
N MET A 130 -6.46 -0.50 -9.88
CA MET A 130 -5.02 -0.25 -9.65
C MET A 130 -4.35 0.50 -10.81
N VAL A 131 -4.95 0.47 -12.00
CA VAL A 131 -4.56 1.32 -13.15
C VAL A 131 -5.17 2.72 -13.02
N ASN A 132 -4.61 3.71 -13.72
CA ASN A 132 -5.01 5.11 -13.54
C ASN A 132 -6.49 5.36 -13.89
N ALA A 133 -6.99 4.78 -14.98
CA ALA A 133 -8.38 4.93 -15.39
C ALA A 133 -9.34 4.42 -14.29
N GLY A 134 -9.09 3.21 -13.77
CA GLY A 134 -9.90 2.63 -12.70
C GLY A 134 -9.78 3.38 -11.39
N ALA A 135 -8.60 3.90 -11.04
CA ALA A 135 -8.42 4.72 -9.86
C ALA A 135 -9.17 6.06 -9.94
N ILE A 136 -9.19 6.71 -11.10
CA ILE A 136 -9.98 7.93 -11.32
C ILE A 136 -11.47 7.62 -11.22
N ALA A 137 -11.95 6.53 -11.83
CA ALA A 137 -13.33 6.09 -11.71
C ALA A 137 -13.71 5.76 -10.26
N THR A 138 -12.83 5.08 -9.53
CA THR A 138 -13.01 4.78 -8.11
C THR A 138 -13.03 6.06 -7.27
N THR A 139 -12.19 7.03 -7.59
CA THR A 139 -12.14 8.33 -6.90
C THR A 139 -13.44 9.12 -7.11
N ASP A 140 -14.06 9.01 -8.29
CA ASP A 140 -15.36 9.63 -8.58
C ASP A 140 -16.46 9.17 -7.61
N LEU A 141 -16.37 7.90 -7.19
CA LEU A 141 -17.27 7.25 -6.24
C LEU A 141 -17.02 7.65 -4.78
N VAL A 142 -16.03 8.47 -4.45
CA VAL A 142 -15.87 8.95 -3.07
C VAL A 142 -17.03 9.91 -2.72
N LYS A 143 -17.82 9.55 -1.70
CA LYS A 143 -18.97 10.37 -1.25
C LYS A 143 -18.54 11.71 -0.65
N GLY A 144 -19.32 12.74 -0.93
CA GLY A 144 -19.21 14.09 -0.38
C GLY A 144 -19.96 15.08 -1.27
N LYS A 145 -20.42 16.20 -0.72
CA LYS A 145 -21.17 17.22 -1.48
C LYS A 145 -20.28 18.06 -2.40
N ASP A 146 -19.02 18.21 -2.02
CA ASP A 146 -18.01 18.98 -2.73
C ASP A 146 -16.61 18.36 -2.51
N GLY A 147 -15.61 18.91 -3.21
CA GLY A 147 -14.22 18.46 -3.09
C GLY A 147 -13.64 18.52 -1.67
N THR A 148 -14.11 19.44 -0.81
CA THR A 148 -13.61 19.55 0.57
C THR A 148 -14.13 18.42 1.44
N GLU A 149 -15.44 18.13 1.39
CA GLU A 149 -16.03 16.99 2.11
C GLU A 149 -15.42 15.66 1.63
N ARG A 150 -15.21 15.50 0.31
CA ARG A 150 -14.61 14.29 -0.26
C ARG A 150 -13.15 14.12 0.18
N LEU A 151 -12.35 15.19 0.16
CA LEU A 151 -10.97 15.14 0.65
C LEU A 151 -10.91 14.80 2.14
N LYS A 152 -11.74 15.45 2.96
CA LYS A 152 -11.83 15.14 4.39
C LYS A 152 -12.14 13.66 4.63
N ARG A 153 -13.08 13.10 3.86
CA ARG A 153 -13.42 11.68 3.93
C ARG A 153 -12.23 10.77 3.62
N VAL A 154 -11.42 11.11 2.62
CA VAL A 154 -10.18 10.38 2.28
C VAL A 154 -9.16 10.45 3.43
N LEU A 155 -8.91 11.63 3.99
CA LEU A 155 -7.96 11.79 5.09
C LEU A 155 -8.42 11.08 6.36
N GLU A 156 -9.73 11.15 6.68
CA GLU A 156 -10.33 10.40 7.78
C GLU A 156 -10.21 8.89 7.58
N MET A 157 -10.39 8.39 6.35
CA MET A 157 -10.14 6.99 6.02
C MET A 157 -8.68 6.61 6.32
N PHE A 158 -7.69 7.35 5.81
CA PHE A 158 -6.28 7.06 6.09
C PHE A 158 -5.98 7.08 7.59
N LYS A 159 -6.55 8.02 8.35
CA LYS A 159 -6.42 8.06 9.80
C LYS A 159 -6.94 6.79 10.48
N ARG A 160 -8.04 6.19 10.01
CA ARG A 160 -8.53 4.90 10.55
C ARG A 160 -7.50 3.78 10.33
N TYR A 161 -6.85 3.77 9.17
CA TYR A 161 -5.81 2.79 8.85
C TYR A 161 -4.54 3.02 9.65
N THR A 162 -4.06 4.25 9.79
CA THR A 162 -2.71 4.53 10.33
C THR A 162 -2.71 4.91 11.81
N GLY A 163 -3.84 5.39 12.33
CA GLY A 163 -3.97 5.93 13.68
C GLY A 163 -3.47 7.37 13.82
N ARG A 164 -3.12 8.07 12.73
CA ARG A 164 -2.64 9.46 12.76
C ARG A 164 -3.24 10.30 11.63
N ASP A 165 -3.18 11.62 11.78
CA ASP A 165 -3.51 12.56 10.71
C ASP A 165 -2.41 12.57 9.63
N HIS A 166 -2.80 12.88 8.40
CA HIS A 166 -1.91 12.96 7.23
C HIS A 166 -2.07 14.28 6.50
N ASP A 167 -0.97 14.78 5.96
CA ASP A 167 -0.91 16.00 5.18
C ASP A 167 -0.79 15.70 3.68
N ILE A 168 -1.17 16.67 2.86
CA ILE A 168 -0.95 16.65 1.42
C ILE A 168 0.32 17.45 1.10
N ASP A 169 1.20 16.86 0.31
CA ASP A 169 2.26 17.59 -0.34
C ASP A 169 1.69 18.48 -1.45
N VAL A 170 1.54 19.77 -1.15
CA VAL A 170 0.93 20.74 -2.06
C VAL A 170 1.78 20.92 -3.33
N ALA A 171 3.10 20.82 -3.23
CA ALA A 171 3.98 20.99 -4.38
C ALA A 171 3.80 19.85 -5.38
N VAL A 172 3.84 18.60 -4.89
CA VAL A 172 3.56 17.41 -5.72
C VAL A 172 2.15 17.48 -6.32
N PHE A 173 1.14 17.85 -5.51
CA PHE A 173 -0.24 17.99 -5.98
C PHE A 173 -0.36 18.98 -7.16
N LEU A 174 0.23 20.17 -7.04
CA LEU A 174 0.16 21.19 -8.08
C LEU A 174 0.91 20.77 -9.35
N SER A 175 2.08 20.12 -9.20
CA SER A 175 2.86 19.59 -10.32
C SER A 175 2.11 18.47 -11.06
N GLU A 176 1.57 17.49 -10.35
CA GLU A 176 0.73 16.42 -10.92
C GLU A 176 -0.51 16.98 -11.61
N LYS A 177 -1.19 17.95 -10.97
CA LYS A 177 -2.37 18.61 -11.55
C LYS A 177 -2.01 19.33 -12.84
N SER A 178 -0.91 20.08 -12.88
CA SER A 178 -0.53 20.86 -14.07
C SER A 178 -0.12 19.99 -15.26
N THR A 179 0.50 18.83 -15.00
CA THR A 179 1.05 17.93 -16.04
C THR A 179 0.15 16.74 -16.37
N GLY A 180 -0.92 16.50 -15.60
CA GLY A 180 -1.82 15.35 -15.72
C GLY A 180 -2.75 15.33 -16.94
N HIS A 181 -2.28 15.73 -18.13
CA HIS A 181 -3.06 15.75 -19.37
C HIS A 181 -3.60 14.37 -19.75
N ARG A 182 -2.82 13.31 -19.53
CA ARG A 182 -3.25 11.92 -19.79
C ARG A 182 -4.42 11.50 -18.89
N ASN A 183 -4.38 11.88 -17.62
CA ASN A 183 -5.47 11.63 -16.67
C ASN A 183 -6.75 12.38 -17.07
N ARG A 184 -6.62 13.62 -17.57
CA ARG A 184 -7.75 14.36 -18.16
C ARG A 184 -8.34 13.63 -19.36
N ALA A 185 -7.51 13.19 -20.31
CA ALA A 185 -7.98 12.44 -21.47
C ALA A 185 -8.75 11.17 -21.07
N MET A 186 -8.23 10.39 -20.11
CA MET A 186 -8.91 9.22 -19.57
C MET A 186 -10.25 9.58 -18.91
N ALA A 187 -10.30 10.66 -18.11
CA ALA A 187 -11.54 11.08 -17.45
C ALA A 187 -12.64 11.47 -18.45
N TYR A 188 -12.30 12.25 -19.49
CA TYR A 188 -13.26 12.60 -20.54
C TYR A 188 -13.73 11.39 -21.36
N LEU A 189 -12.83 10.44 -21.64
CA LEU A 189 -13.21 9.18 -22.30
C LEU A 189 -14.17 8.36 -21.42
N MET A 190 -13.87 8.23 -20.13
CA MET A 190 -14.73 7.54 -19.18
C MET A 190 -16.07 8.24 -18.97
N LEU A 191 -16.13 9.58 -19.08
CA LEU A 191 -17.38 10.32 -19.02
C LEU A 191 -18.30 9.92 -20.18
N ASN A 192 -17.76 9.82 -21.40
CA ASN A 192 -18.52 9.37 -22.57
C ASN A 192 -19.16 7.98 -22.36
N PHE A 193 -18.47 7.09 -21.65
CA PHE A 193 -18.98 5.75 -21.34
C PHE A 193 -19.80 5.68 -20.03
N GLY A 194 -19.99 6.81 -19.33
CA GLY A 194 -20.73 6.86 -18.07
C GLY A 194 -20.02 6.19 -16.89
N MET A 195 -18.70 6.02 -16.96
CA MET A 195 -17.88 5.42 -15.90
C MET A 195 -17.45 6.46 -14.84
N VAL A 196 -17.40 7.73 -15.21
CA VAL A 196 -17.26 8.87 -14.30
C VAL A 196 -18.39 9.86 -14.53
N SER A 197 -18.71 10.63 -13.49
CA SER A 197 -19.71 11.69 -13.54
C SER A 197 -19.17 13.01 -14.12
N GLU A 198 -20.05 13.98 -14.34
CA GLU A 198 -19.72 15.26 -14.99
C GLU A 198 -18.78 16.17 -14.16
N LYS A 199 -18.56 15.85 -12.87
CA LYS A 199 -17.65 16.59 -11.96
C LYS A 199 -16.17 16.25 -12.17
N ILE A 200 -15.73 16.20 -13.43
CA ILE A 200 -14.38 15.74 -13.83
C ILE A 200 -13.28 16.48 -13.07
N ASP A 201 -13.32 17.82 -13.03
CA ASP A 201 -12.25 18.61 -12.42
C ASP A 201 -12.14 18.35 -10.91
N GLU A 202 -13.27 18.23 -10.21
CA GLU A 202 -13.29 17.90 -8.78
C GLU A 202 -12.73 16.48 -8.53
N THR A 203 -13.13 15.52 -9.36
CA THR A 203 -12.65 14.13 -9.25
C THR A 203 -11.16 14.01 -9.56
N LEU A 204 -10.66 14.74 -10.56
CA LEU A 204 -9.23 14.76 -10.86
C LEU A 204 -8.44 15.48 -9.77
N ASP A 205 -8.92 16.60 -9.24
CA ASP A 205 -8.29 17.27 -8.11
C ASP A 205 -8.16 16.34 -6.90
N LEU A 206 -9.24 15.62 -6.56
CA LEU A 206 -9.21 14.63 -5.49
C LEU A 206 -8.25 13.46 -5.78
N TYR A 207 -8.17 13.02 -7.04
CA TYR A 207 -7.23 11.98 -7.47
C TYR A 207 -5.76 12.43 -7.32
N PHE A 208 -5.44 13.67 -7.70
CA PHE A 208 -4.09 14.20 -7.50
C PHE A 208 -3.78 14.43 -6.01
N GLN A 209 -4.76 14.89 -5.23
CA GLN A 209 -4.64 15.05 -3.78
C GLN A 209 -4.35 13.72 -3.07
N GLN A 210 -5.09 12.64 -3.38
CA GLN A 210 -4.85 11.33 -2.75
C GLN A 210 -3.46 10.76 -3.08
N CYS A 211 -2.93 11.00 -4.29
CA CYS A 211 -1.58 10.55 -4.66
C CYS A 211 -0.50 11.37 -3.94
N SER A 212 -0.83 12.59 -3.53
CA SER A 212 0.10 13.53 -2.88
C SER A 212 0.05 13.45 -1.34
N ILE A 213 -0.69 12.51 -0.76
CA ILE A 213 -0.70 12.28 0.69
C ILE A 213 0.68 11.83 1.17
N GLN A 214 1.20 12.45 2.21
CA GLN A 214 2.50 12.11 2.78
C GLN A 214 2.41 10.93 3.76
N VAL A 215 3.25 9.93 3.51
CA VAL A 215 3.39 8.71 4.31
C VAL A 215 4.86 8.36 4.48
N ASN A 216 5.16 7.45 5.39
CA ASN A 216 6.47 6.82 5.53
C ASN A 216 6.34 5.29 5.52
N ALA A 217 7.45 4.57 5.62
CA ALA A 217 7.44 3.10 5.63
C ALA A 217 6.61 2.52 6.79
N ARG A 218 6.56 3.18 7.95
CA ARG A 218 5.72 2.75 9.09
C ARG A 218 4.23 2.84 8.76
N ASP A 219 3.82 3.90 8.09
CA ASP A 219 2.43 4.06 7.66
C ASP A 219 2.04 3.00 6.64
N LEU A 220 2.92 2.69 5.68
CA LEU A 220 2.67 1.63 4.71
C LEU A 220 2.55 0.25 5.39
N ALA A 221 3.40 -0.03 6.39
CA ALA A 221 3.30 -1.25 7.18
C ALA A 221 1.98 -1.31 7.97
N MET A 222 1.55 -0.19 8.56
CA MET A 222 0.29 -0.07 9.32
C MET A 222 -0.95 -0.24 8.41
N LEU A 223 -0.96 0.41 7.25
CA LEU A 223 -1.97 0.26 6.21
C LEU A 223 -2.12 -1.21 5.80
N SER A 224 -0.98 -1.86 5.53
CA SER A 224 -0.94 -3.26 5.11
C SER A 224 -1.35 -4.21 6.23
N ALA A 225 -0.91 -3.97 7.46
CA ALA A 225 -1.23 -4.80 8.61
C ALA A 225 -2.71 -4.69 9.03
N THR A 226 -3.31 -3.52 8.81
CA THR A 226 -4.75 -3.32 8.98
C THR A 226 -5.53 -4.21 8.02
N LEU A 227 -5.12 -4.30 6.74
CA LEU A 227 -5.72 -5.23 5.79
C LEU A 227 -5.41 -6.70 6.13
N ALA A 228 -4.18 -7.01 6.56
CA ALA A 228 -3.81 -8.34 7.03
C ALA A 228 -4.64 -8.80 8.25
N ASN A 229 -5.15 -7.84 9.04
CA ASN A 229 -5.95 -8.05 10.24
C ASN A 229 -7.45 -7.83 9.99
N GLY A 230 -7.96 -8.23 8.81
CA GLY A 230 -9.39 -8.19 8.51
C GLY A 230 -10.00 -6.78 8.49
N GLY A 231 -9.20 -5.76 8.18
CA GLY A 231 -9.64 -4.36 8.11
C GLY A 231 -9.62 -3.62 9.45
N VAL A 232 -9.02 -4.21 10.51
CA VAL A 232 -8.91 -3.60 11.84
C VAL A 232 -7.47 -3.19 12.12
N ASN A 233 -7.25 -1.91 12.46
CA ASN A 233 -5.93 -1.43 12.81
C ASN A 233 -5.41 -2.17 14.07
N PRO A 234 -4.26 -2.86 13.99
CA PRO A 234 -3.79 -3.74 15.07
C PRO A 234 -3.33 -3.00 16.33
N ILE A 235 -3.11 -1.68 16.26
CA ILE A 235 -2.70 -0.83 17.38
C ILE A 235 -3.90 -0.13 18.01
N THR A 236 -4.72 0.53 17.19
CA THR A 236 -5.85 1.35 17.69
C THR A 236 -7.11 0.52 17.93
N GLY A 237 -7.22 -0.66 17.33
CA GLY A 237 -8.44 -1.49 17.34
C GLY A 237 -9.58 -0.91 16.51
N GLN A 238 -9.34 0.17 15.76
CA GLN A 238 -10.36 0.80 14.93
C GLN A 238 -10.54 0.03 13.62
N ARG A 239 -11.79 -0.22 13.23
CA ARG A 239 -12.11 -0.77 11.91
C ARG A 239 -11.95 0.31 10.83
N ALA A 240 -10.98 0.09 9.95
CA ALA A 240 -10.68 0.96 8.81
C ALA A 240 -11.39 0.52 7.53
N LEU A 241 -11.74 -0.76 7.41
CA LEU A 241 -12.51 -1.33 6.32
C LEU A 241 -13.43 -2.43 6.85
N ASP A 242 -14.65 -2.50 6.34
CA ASP A 242 -15.51 -3.66 6.54
C ASP A 242 -14.80 -4.95 6.07
N GLU A 243 -14.79 -5.96 6.93
CA GLU A 243 -14.09 -7.23 6.68
C GLU A 243 -14.51 -7.90 5.37
N HIS A 244 -15.77 -7.73 4.97
CA HIS A 244 -16.32 -8.32 3.75
C HIS A 244 -15.68 -7.77 2.47
N TYR A 245 -15.10 -6.55 2.52
CA TYR A 245 -14.44 -5.91 1.39
C TYR A 245 -12.91 -6.07 1.40
N VAL A 246 -12.33 -6.54 2.51
CA VAL A 246 -10.87 -6.74 2.62
C VAL A 246 -10.41 -7.73 1.56
N GLN A 247 -11.13 -8.85 1.38
CA GLN A 247 -10.82 -9.85 0.36
C GLN A 247 -10.82 -9.23 -1.04
N ASP A 248 -11.79 -8.37 -1.37
CA ASP A 248 -11.86 -7.72 -2.68
C ASP A 248 -10.62 -6.86 -2.95
N VAL A 249 -10.22 -6.04 -1.97
CA VAL A 249 -9.06 -5.16 -2.08
C VAL A 249 -7.77 -5.96 -2.25
N ILE A 250 -7.50 -6.94 -1.38
CA ILE A 250 -6.25 -7.69 -1.43
C ILE A 250 -6.16 -8.61 -2.66
N SER A 251 -7.30 -9.10 -3.16
CA SER A 251 -7.32 -9.92 -4.39
C SER A 251 -6.87 -9.11 -5.59
N VAL A 252 -7.36 -7.88 -5.73
CA VAL A 252 -6.95 -6.99 -6.83
C VAL A 252 -5.52 -6.46 -6.62
N MET A 253 -5.08 -6.23 -5.38
CA MET A 253 -3.68 -5.90 -5.11
C MET A 253 -2.73 -7.02 -5.58
N LEU A 254 -3.08 -8.29 -5.35
CA LEU A 254 -2.27 -9.42 -5.79
C LEU A 254 -2.12 -9.47 -7.32
N THR A 255 -3.21 -9.29 -8.05
CA THR A 255 -3.22 -9.47 -9.52
C THR A 255 -2.79 -8.23 -10.29
N CYS A 256 -2.97 -7.02 -9.72
CA CYS A 256 -2.85 -5.76 -10.46
C CYS A 256 -1.95 -4.71 -9.78
N GLY A 257 -1.38 -5.00 -8.60
CA GLY A 257 -0.82 -3.96 -7.74
C GLY A 257 0.64 -3.54 -8.03
N MET A 258 1.39 -4.33 -8.81
CA MET A 258 2.83 -4.11 -9.07
C MET A 258 3.12 -3.72 -10.52
N TYR A 259 2.18 -2.98 -11.14
CA TYR A 259 2.25 -2.53 -12.53
C TYR A 259 2.44 -3.73 -13.47
N ASP A 260 3.29 -3.59 -14.49
CA ASP A 260 3.67 -4.65 -15.44
C ASP A 260 4.47 -5.78 -14.76
N GLY A 261 4.81 -5.62 -13.48
CA GLY A 261 5.42 -6.64 -12.62
C GLY A 261 4.43 -7.55 -11.91
N SER A 262 3.11 -7.29 -11.97
CA SER A 262 2.12 -7.98 -11.14
C SER A 262 2.09 -9.51 -11.34
N GLY A 263 2.20 -9.98 -12.59
CA GLY A 263 2.24 -11.42 -12.88
C GLY A 263 3.50 -12.11 -12.32
N GLU A 264 4.67 -11.50 -12.48
CA GLU A 264 5.92 -12.03 -11.93
C GLU A 264 5.92 -11.96 -10.40
N TRP A 265 5.39 -10.88 -9.83
CA TRP A 265 5.23 -10.71 -8.40
C TRP A 265 4.34 -11.78 -7.79
N ALA A 266 3.18 -12.04 -8.37
CA ALA A 266 2.26 -13.09 -7.92
C ALA A 266 2.90 -14.49 -8.02
N TYR A 267 3.79 -14.71 -8.99
CA TYR A 267 4.50 -15.97 -9.19
C TYR A 267 5.67 -16.18 -8.21
N ARG A 268 6.43 -15.12 -7.90
CA ARG A 268 7.66 -15.25 -7.08
C ARG A 268 7.45 -14.87 -5.61
N VAL A 269 6.70 -13.80 -5.34
CA VAL A 269 6.48 -13.27 -3.98
C VAL A 269 5.14 -13.72 -3.42
N GLY A 270 4.07 -13.63 -4.20
CA GLY A 270 2.73 -14.12 -3.85
C GLY A 270 1.97 -13.33 -2.78
N MET A 271 2.58 -12.33 -2.15
CA MET A 271 1.90 -11.44 -1.18
C MET A 271 1.09 -10.37 -1.92
N PRO A 272 -0.19 -10.10 -1.60
CA PRO A 272 -0.87 -8.92 -2.11
C PRO A 272 -0.07 -7.64 -1.85
N ALA A 273 0.17 -6.81 -2.87
CA ALA A 273 0.98 -5.61 -2.71
C ALA A 273 0.56 -4.47 -3.63
N LYS A 274 0.97 -3.25 -3.29
CA LYS A 274 0.87 -2.09 -4.17
C LYS A 274 2.14 -1.27 -4.08
N SER A 275 2.73 -0.96 -5.24
CA SER A 275 3.85 -0.03 -5.36
C SER A 275 3.38 1.38 -5.77
N GLY A 276 4.20 2.38 -5.48
CA GLY A 276 4.05 3.75 -5.96
C GLY A 276 5.38 4.31 -6.43
N VAL A 277 5.33 5.19 -7.44
CA VAL A 277 6.50 5.83 -8.05
C VAL A 277 7.30 6.72 -7.09
N GLY A 278 6.76 7.00 -5.89
CA GLY A 278 7.52 7.60 -4.80
C GLY A 278 8.56 6.66 -4.17
N GLY A 279 8.64 5.39 -4.58
CA GLY A 279 9.58 4.40 -4.04
C GLY A 279 8.99 3.55 -2.90
N GLY A 280 7.69 3.68 -2.63
CA GLY A 280 7.00 2.90 -1.62
C GLY A 280 6.51 1.53 -2.13
N ILE A 281 6.47 0.54 -1.24
CA ILE A 281 5.71 -0.70 -1.42
C ILE A 281 4.95 -0.99 -0.12
N ALA A 282 3.65 -1.21 -0.26
CA ALA A 282 2.78 -1.77 0.78
C ALA A 282 2.49 -3.24 0.41
N ALA A 283 2.93 -4.20 1.21
CA ALA A 283 2.74 -5.63 0.98
C ALA A 283 2.10 -6.32 2.19
N ILE A 284 1.27 -7.33 1.93
CA ILE A 284 0.38 -7.94 2.92
C ILE A 284 0.68 -9.43 2.97
N ALA A 285 0.98 -9.94 4.17
CA ALA A 285 0.92 -11.37 4.47
C ALA A 285 -0.37 -11.62 5.26
N PRO A 286 -1.45 -12.11 4.62
CA PRO A 286 -2.76 -12.27 5.27
C PRO A 286 -2.66 -13.03 6.59
N ASP A 287 -3.41 -12.56 7.60
CA ASP A 287 -3.45 -13.06 8.98
C ASP A 287 -2.12 -13.00 9.76
N LYS A 288 -1.02 -12.57 9.13
CA LYS A 288 0.33 -12.54 9.74
C LYS A 288 0.81 -11.11 10.00
N MET A 289 1.01 -10.32 8.96
CA MET A 289 1.67 -9.02 9.07
C MET A 289 1.50 -8.14 7.82
N GLY A 290 1.70 -6.83 8.01
CA GLY A 290 1.89 -5.85 6.95
C GLY A 290 3.35 -5.45 6.82
N ILE A 291 3.78 -5.18 5.60
CA ILE A 291 5.13 -4.78 5.23
C ILE A 291 5.06 -3.45 4.51
N GLY A 292 5.87 -2.49 4.95
CA GLY A 292 6.06 -1.20 4.30
C GLY A 292 7.52 -0.98 4.02
N THR A 293 7.89 -0.79 2.75
CA THR A 293 9.25 -0.42 2.37
C THR A 293 9.27 0.92 1.66
N PHE A 294 10.35 1.66 1.81
CA PHE A 294 10.61 2.88 1.07
C PHE A 294 12.03 2.85 0.53
N SER A 295 12.17 2.97 -0.80
CA SER A 295 13.44 3.31 -1.45
C SER A 295 13.15 3.94 -2.83
N PRO A 296 13.54 5.21 -3.07
CA PRO A 296 13.15 5.95 -4.28
C PRO A 296 13.54 5.34 -5.64
N PRO A 297 14.72 4.70 -5.83
CA PRO A 297 15.09 4.14 -7.13
C PRO A 297 14.13 3.04 -7.60
N LEU A 298 13.54 3.25 -8.78
CA LEU A 298 12.59 2.35 -9.42
C LEU A 298 13.26 1.51 -10.51
N ASP A 299 12.88 0.24 -10.59
CA ASP A 299 13.24 -0.64 -11.69
C ASP A 299 12.54 -0.24 -13.01
N SER A 300 12.81 -1.00 -14.08
CA SER A 300 12.21 -0.74 -15.40
C SER A 300 10.68 -0.91 -15.44
N LYS A 301 10.07 -1.49 -14.41
CA LYS A 301 8.62 -1.70 -14.27
C LYS A 301 7.98 -0.65 -13.35
N GLY A 302 8.76 0.31 -12.84
CA GLY A 302 8.27 1.39 -11.98
C GLY A 302 8.10 0.99 -10.51
N ASN A 303 8.70 -0.13 -10.08
CA ASN A 303 8.65 -0.59 -8.68
C ASN A 303 9.98 -0.31 -7.97
N SER A 304 9.93 -0.02 -6.67
CA SER A 304 11.14 0.13 -5.85
C SER A 304 12.00 -1.13 -5.88
N PHE A 305 13.22 -1.06 -6.42
CA PHE A 305 14.05 -2.26 -6.61
C PHE A 305 14.38 -2.93 -5.27
N ARG A 306 14.90 -2.15 -4.31
CA ARG A 306 15.25 -2.65 -2.96
C ARG A 306 14.01 -3.18 -2.24
N GLY A 307 12.88 -2.47 -2.33
CA GLY A 307 11.62 -2.91 -1.73
C GLY A 307 11.12 -4.25 -2.28
N VAL A 308 11.22 -4.46 -3.59
CA VAL A 308 10.87 -5.75 -4.23
C VAL A 308 11.76 -6.87 -3.71
N LYS A 309 13.07 -6.65 -3.61
CA LYS A 309 14.01 -7.66 -3.10
C LYS A 309 13.76 -8.04 -1.64
N VAL A 310 13.47 -7.07 -0.78
CA VAL A 310 13.09 -7.31 0.62
C VAL A 310 11.84 -8.18 0.71
N CYS A 311 10.80 -7.86 -0.06
CA CYS A 311 9.56 -8.65 -0.04
C CYS A 311 9.75 -10.07 -0.58
N GLN A 312 10.61 -10.26 -1.58
CA GLN A 312 10.97 -11.57 -2.11
C GLN A 312 11.65 -12.44 -1.05
N GLU A 313 12.70 -11.94 -0.39
CA GLU A 313 13.44 -12.70 0.63
C GLU A 313 12.54 -13.04 1.83
N LEU A 314 11.73 -12.08 2.28
CA LEU A 314 10.73 -12.33 3.34
C LEU A 314 9.77 -13.46 2.95
N SER A 315 9.31 -13.49 1.70
CA SER A 315 8.39 -14.54 1.23
C SER A 315 9.08 -15.90 1.16
N ASP A 316 10.30 -15.94 0.62
CA ASP A 316 11.07 -17.17 0.41
C ASP A 316 11.53 -17.80 1.73
N ASP A 317 11.95 -16.99 2.70
CA ASP A 317 12.50 -17.49 3.95
C ASP A 317 11.40 -17.93 4.94
N PHE A 318 10.30 -17.17 5.02
CA PHE A 318 9.20 -17.44 5.96
C PHE A 318 7.97 -18.10 5.33
N GLY A 319 8.03 -18.47 4.05
CA GLY A 319 6.93 -19.11 3.33
C GLY A 319 5.66 -18.26 3.33
N LEU A 320 5.77 -16.98 2.97
CA LEU A 320 4.62 -16.05 2.96
C LEU A 320 3.77 -16.16 1.70
N HIS A 321 4.29 -16.84 0.68
CA HIS A 321 3.56 -17.09 -0.56
C HIS A 321 2.34 -18.00 -0.30
N PRO A 322 1.11 -17.60 -0.70
CA PRO A 322 -0.12 -18.32 -0.37
C PRO A 322 -0.21 -19.73 -0.98
N PHE A 323 0.49 -19.95 -2.10
CA PHE A 323 0.59 -21.27 -2.74
C PHE A 323 1.84 -22.06 -2.34
N ASN A 324 2.61 -21.62 -1.35
CA ASN A 324 3.75 -22.40 -0.87
C ASN A 324 3.27 -23.55 0.02
N VAL A 325 3.45 -24.77 -0.47
CA VAL A 325 3.12 -26.02 0.24
C VAL A 325 4.34 -26.66 0.91
N ALA A 326 5.55 -26.13 0.65
CA ALA A 326 6.77 -26.61 1.28
C ALA A 326 6.91 -26.01 2.68
N SER A 327 7.64 -26.71 3.55
CA SER A 327 8.06 -26.14 4.84
C SER A 327 8.87 -24.86 4.59
N PRO A 328 8.59 -23.76 5.31
CA PRO A 328 9.38 -22.55 5.19
C PRO A 328 10.83 -22.83 5.64
N LYS A 329 11.79 -22.05 5.14
CA LYS A 329 13.19 -22.20 5.58
C LYS A 329 13.36 -21.82 7.04
N GLN A 330 12.52 -20.91 7.53
CA GLN A 330 12.53 -20.37 8.88
C GLN A 330 11.11 -20.31 9.44
N ASP A 331 10.94 -20.56 10.74
CA ASP A 331 9.67 -20.38 11.43
C ASP A 331 9.47 -18.90 11.79
N LEU A 332 8.47 -18.26 11.19
CA LEU A 332 8.20 -16.84 11.42
C LEU A 332 7.89 -16.53 12.89
N GLN A 333 7.19 -17.40 13.61
CA GLN A 333 6.80 -17.18 15.00
C GLN A 333 8.00 -17.30 15.94
N GLU A 334 8.89 -18.26 15.70
CA GLU A 334 10.15 -18.38 16.45
C GLU A 334 11.02 -17.12 16.25
N TRP A 335 11.08 -16.58 15.03
CA TRP A 335 11.83 -15.36 14.77
C TRP A 335 11.17 -14.14 15.41
N ILE A 336 9.84 -14.02 15.38
CA ILE A 336 9.12 -12.89 15.99
C ILE A 336 9.23 -12.92 17.51
N ASN A 337 8.99 -14.05 18.15
CA ASN A 337 8.92 -14.16 19.61
C ASN A 337 10.29 -14.40 20.27
N GLY A 338 11.25 -14.94 19.52
CA GLY A 338 12.46 -15.57 20.07
C GLY A 338 12.18 -17.03 20.46
N SER A 339 13.20 -17.87 20.46
CA SER A 339 13.09 -19.22 21.00
C SER A 339 12.85 -19.16 22.51
N ASP A 340 11.81 -19.86 23.01
CA ASP A 340 11.50 -20.03 24.44
C ASP A 340 12.55 -20.88 25.21
N ASP A 341 13.83 -20.81 24.82
CA ASP A 341 14.94 -21.55 25.45
C ASP A 341 15.40 -20.86 26.76
N VAL A 342 14.43 -20.48 27.61
CA VAL A 342 14.66 -19.97 28.97
C VAL A 342 14.66 -21.11 30.01
N ASP A 343 14.30 -22.35 29.64
CA ASP A 343 14.33 -23.51 30.54
C ASP A 343 15.68 -24.29 30.54
N GLY A 344 16.73 -23.73 29.93
CA GLY A 344 18.06 -24.35 29.82
C GLY A 344 19.04 -24.11 30.97
N TRP A 345 18.65 -23.48 32.07
CA TRP A 345 19.48 -23.35 33.27
C TRP A 345 18.99 -24.31 34.36
N GLN A 346 19.41 -25.58 34.27
CA GLN A 346 19.43 -26.52 35.40
C GLN A 346 20.81 -26.55 36.06
#